data_AF-A0A510KIA0-F1
#
_entry.id   AF-A0A510KIA0-F1
#
_cell.length_a   1.000
_cell.length_b   1.000
_cell.length_c   1.000
_cell.angle_alpha   90.00
_cell.angle_beta   90.00
_cell.angle_gamma   90.00
#
_symmetry.space_group_name_H-M   'P 1'
#
loop_
_entity.id
_entity.type
_entity.pdbx_description
1 polymer ?
#
loop_
_entity_poly.entity_id
_entity_poly.type
_entity_poly.pdbx_seq_one_letter_code
_entity_poly.pdbx_strand_id
1 'polypeptide(L)'
;MDRKIKKITIILCFGTLISCSSVGKRVVPNSAVVSRDVVMNNSIAEVKRKFNEEIGTQHVGLYKKGFRNWKVILYGEQAYYQVIVTEDGKIFSSERLEYK
;
A
#
# COMPACT_ATOMS: atom_id res chain seq x y z
N MET A 1 17.71 30.84 -34.40
CA MET A 1 17.78 30.57 -32.95
C MET A 1 19.21 30.22 -32.60
N ASP A 2 19.87 31.04 -31.78
CA ASP A 2 21.31 30.98 -31.54
C ASP A 2 21.74 29.62 -30.95
N ARG A 3 22.86 29.05 -31.42
CA ARG A 3 23.31 27.68 -31.08
C ARG A 3 23.52 27.51 -29.58
N LYS A 4 23.88 28.61 -28.89
CA LYS A 4 24.02 28.67 -27.42
C LYS A 4 22.67 28.55 -26.70
N ILE A 5 21.64 29.23 -27.19
CA ILE A 5 20.29 29.18 -26.61
C ILE A 5 19.74 27.76 -26.72
N LYS A 6 19.92 27.11 -27.88
CA LYS A 6 19.45 25.72 -28.10
C LYS A 6 20.11 24.72 -27.14
N LYS A 7 21.40 24.88 -26.82
CA LYS A 7 22.11 24.03 -25.83
C LYS A 7 21.60 24.25 -24.41
N ILE A 8 21.36 25.50 -24.01
CA ILE A 8 20.86 25.84 -22.66
C ILE A 8 19.45 25.28 -22.46
N THR A 9 18.57 25.42 -23.45
CA THR A 9 17.21 24.85 -23.40
C THR A 9 17.22 23.33 -23.24
N ILE A 10 18.09 22.63 -23.98
CA ILE A 10 18.21 21.17 -23.87
C ILE A 10 18.65 20.75 -22.47
N ILE A 11 19.67 21.40 -21.89
CA ILE A 11 20.16 21.09 -20.54
C ILE A 11 19.08 21.34 -19.47
N LEU A 12 18.32 22.42 -19.60
CA LEU A 12 17.23 22.75 -18.68
C LEU A 12 16.09 21.73 -18.72
N CYS A 13 15.73 21.25 -19.92
CA CYS A 13 14.72 20.19 -20.11
C CYS A 13 15.18 18.84 -19.55
N PHE A 14 16.47 18.52 -19.59
CA PHE A 14 16.98 17.31 -18.95
C PHE A 14 17.08 17.44 -17.43
N GLY A 15 17.29 18.63 -16.88
CA GLY A 15 17.31 18.88 -15.44
C GLY A 15 15.96 18.62 -14.74
N THR A 16 14.83 18.84 -15.43
CA THR A 16 13.49 18.54 -14.89
C THR A 16 13.09 17.07 -14.98
N LEU A 17 13.83 16.27 -15.76
CA LEU A 17 13.60 14.83 -15.89
C LEU A 17 14.28 14.03 -14.76
N ILE A 18 15.19 14.64 -13.99
CA ILE A 18 15.89 13.96 -12.89
C ILE A 18 15.04 14.03 -11.62
N SER A 19 14.19 13.02 -11.49
CA SER A 19 13.86 12.36 -10.22
C SER A 19 13.01 13.14 -9.20
N CYS A 20 11.70 13.19 -9.43
CA CYS A 20 10.69 13.31 -8.37
C CYS A 20 10.10 11.94 -7.99
N SER A 21 10.91 10.87 -7.98
CA SER A 21 10.53 9.60 -7.34
C SER A 21 10.48 9.78 -5.82
N SER A 22 9.56 10.60 -5.34
CA SER A 22 9.32 10.81 -3.92
C SER A 22 8.72 9.53 -3.35
N VAL A 23 9.59 8.65 -2.86
CA VAL A 23 9.21 7.61 -1.91
C VAL A 23 8.81 8.34 -0.63
N GLY A 24 7.51 8.35 -0.33
CA GLY A 24 6.96 9.08 0.81
C GLY A 24 7.75 8.76 2.09
N LYS A 25 8.01 9.76 2.94
CA LYS A 25 8.76 9.59 4.18
C LYS A 25 7.94 8.79 5.20
N ARG A 26 8.64 7.94 5.97
CA ARG A 26 8.03 7.15 7.04
C ARG A 26 7.54 8.08 8.15
N VAL A 27 6.29 7.89 8.56
CA VAL A 27 5.65 8.67 9.64
C VAL A 27 5.67 7.88 10.96
N VAL A 28 5.70 6.55 10.90
CA VAL A 28 5.69 5.66 12.07
C VAL A 28 7.13 5.32 12.47
N PRO A 29 7.53 5.45 13.75
CA PRO A 29 8.86 5.08 14.19
C PRO A 29 9.12 3.58 13.98
N ASN A 30 10.36 3.20 13.67
CA ASN A 30 10.71 1.82 13.35
C ASN A 30 10.31 0.81 14.45
N SER A 31 10.38 1.21 15.72
CA SER A 31 9.97 0.38 16.87
C SER A 31 8.48 0.07 16.92
N ALA A 32 7.64 0.87 16.26
CA ALA A 32 6.19 0.69 16.21
C ALA A 32 5.72 -0.03 14.93
N VAL A 33 6.63 -0.29 13.96
CA VAL A 33 6.26 -0.99 12.74
C VAL A 33 6.03 -2.46 13.06
N VAL A 34 4.81 -2.94 12.80
CA VAL A 34 4.44 -4.33 13.09
C VAL A 34 4.91 -5.29 12.00
N SER A 35 5.03 -6.57 12.36
CA SER A 35 5.40 -7.63 11.41
C SER A 35 4.28 -7.91 10.41
N ARG A 36 4.65 -8.60 9.32
CA ARG A 36 3.70 -9.06 8.30
C ARG A 36 2.59 -9.94 8.88
N ASP A 37 2.93 -10.82 9.82
CA ASP A 37 1.97 -11.75 10.43
C ASP A 37 0.94 -11.02 11.28
N VAL A 38 1.34 -9.96 12.00
CA VAL A 38 0.42 -9.11 12.75
C VAL A 38 -0.57 -8.42 11.80
N VAL A 39 -0.09 -7.88 10.67
CA VAL A 39 -0.96 -7.26 9.65
C VAL A 39 -1.97 -8.26 9.08
N MET A 40 -1.51 -9.47 8.76
CA MET A 40 -2.37 -10.54 8.26
C MET A 40 -3.44 -10.92 9.28
N ASN A 41 -3.05 -11.21 10.52
CA ASN A 41 -3.95 -11.65 11.57
C ASN A 41 -4.98 -10.58 11.93
N ASN A 42 -4.57 -9.32 12.03
CA ASN A 42 -5.48 -8.20 12.26
C ASN A 42 -6.50 -8.08 11.12
N SER A 43 -6.09 -8.31 9.88
CA SER A 43 -6.96 -8.22 8.70
C SER A 43 -7.97 -9.37 8.65
N ILE A 44 -7.55 -10.59 8.95
CA ILE A 44 -8.43 -11.77 9.07
C ILE A 44 -9.46 -11.54 10.17
N ALA A 45 -9.01 -11.07 11.34
CA ALA A 45 -9.89 -10.77 12.47
C ALA A 45 -10.90 -9.67 12.12
N GLU A 46 -10.49 -8.63 11.38
CA GLU A 46 -11.39 -7.58 10.91
C GLU A 46 -12.46 -8.10 9.96
N VAL A 47 -12.10 -8.96 9.00
CA VAL A 47 -13.08 -9.56 8.08
C VAL A 47 -14.07 -10.44 8.84
N LYS A 48 -13.59 -11.31 9.73
CA LYS A 48 -14.44 -12.14 10.57
C LYS A 48 -15.40 -11.28 11.40
N ARG A 49 -14.91 -10.22 12.04
CA ARG A 49 -15.71 -9.35 12.91
C ARG A 49 -16.73 -8.51 12.15
N LYS A 50 -16.35 -7.95 11.00
CA LYS A 50 -17.18 -6.97 10.27
C LYS A 50 -18.11 -7.60 9.24
N PHE A 51 -17.66 -8.67 8.59
CA PHE A 51 -18.39 -9.32 7.48
C PHE A 51 -18.84 -10.74 7.82
N ASN A 52 -18.51 -11.24 9.02
CA ASN A 52 -18.90 -12.57 9.50
C ASN A 52 -18.43 -13.71 8.58
N GLU A 53 -17.23 -13.59 8.03
CA GLU A 53 -16.62 -14.61 7.17
C GLU A 53 -15.23 -15.01 7.69
N GLU A 54 -14.98 -16.31 7.73
CA GLU A 54 -13.68 -16.86 8.11
C GLU A 54 -12.79 -17.05 6.88
N ILE A 55 -11.55 -16.58 6.97
CA ILE A 55 -10.58 -16.67 5.86
C ILE A 55 -9.31 -17.35 6.36
N GLY A 56 -8.91 -18.41 5.67
CA GLY A 56 -7.64 -19.09 5.92
C GLY A 56 -6.44 -18.24 5.52
N THR A 57 -5.33 -18.38 6.24
CA THR A 57 -4.09 -17.61 5.99
C THR A 57 -3.54 -17.81 4.58
N GLN A 58 -3.80 -18.96 3.96
CA GLN A 58 -3.41 -19.27 2.58
C GLN A 58 -4.15 -18.43 1.52
N HIS A 59 -5.25 -17.76 1.90
CA HIS A 59 -6.09 -16.95 1.01
C HIS A 59 -5.89 -15.45 1.21
N VAL A 60 -4.69 -15.04 1.67
CA VAL A 60 -4.37 -13.63 1.95
C VAL A 60 -3.23 -13.12 1.07
N GLY A 61 -3.50 -12.09 0.29
CA GLY A 61 -2.52 -11.32 -0.48
C GLY A 61 -2.10 -10.05 0.26
N LEU A 62 -0.78 -9.86 0.44
CA LEU A 62 -0.22 -8.72 1.17
C LEU A 62 0.61 -7.83 0.25
N TYR A 63 0.23 -6.55 0.17
CA TYR A 63 0.91 -5.57 -0.66
C TYR A 63 1.39 -4.38 0.18
N LYS A 64 2.68 -4.05 0.06
CA LYS A 64 3.28 -2.87 0.69
C LYS A 64 4.07 -2.07 -0.34
N LYS A 65 3.82 -0.76 -0.40
CA LYS A 65 4.55 0.17 -1.28
C LYS A 65 5.33 1.19 -0.45
N GLY A 66 6.62 0.96 -0.26
CA GLY A 66 7.48 1.83 0.56
C GLY A 66 6.94 1.99 1.99
N PHE A 67 6.97 3.22 2.51
CA PHE A 67 6.48 3.57 3.85
C PHE A 67 4.98 3.90 3.91
N ARG A 68 4.18 3.32 3.01
CA ARG A 68 2.72 3.47 3.01
C ARG A 68 2.06 2.35 3.82
N ASN A 69 0.78 2.55 4.11
CA ASN A 69 -0.12 1.54 4.64
C ASN A 69 -0.06 0.25 3.80
N TRP A 70 -0.25 -0.87 4.48
CA TRP A 70 -0.46 -2.16 3.87
C TRP A 70 -1.83 -2.20 3.20
N LYS A 71 -1.87 -2.77 2.00
CA LYS A 71 -3.09 -3.20 1.35
C LYS A 71 -3.14 -4.73 1.45
N VAL A 72 -4.19 -5.23 2.08
CA VAL A 72 -4.41 -6.66 2.29
C VAL A 72 -5.64 -7.06 1.48
N ILE A 73 -5.51 -8.08 0.64
CA ILE A 73 -6.63 -8.68 -0.09
C ILE A 73 -6.89 -10.05 0.53
N LEU A 74 -8.13 -10.30 0.95
CA LEU A 74 -8.53 -11.57 1.55
C LEU A 74 -9.61 -12.20 0.68
N TYR A 75 -9.38 -13.43 0.23
CA TYR A 75 -10.31 -14.15 -0.64
C TYR A 75 -11.18 -15.08 0.21
N GLY A 76 -12.45 -14.71 0.38
CA GLY A 76 -13.46 -15.55 1.01
C GLY A 76 -14.22 -16.40 0.00
N GLU A 77 -15.14 -17.23 0.48
CA GLU A 77 -16.07 -17.99 -0.36
C GLU A 77 -17.15 -17.08 -0.95
N GLN A 78 -17.65 -16.10 -0.19
CA GLN A 78 -18.76 -15.24 -0.62
C GLN A 78 -18.28 -14.07 -1.49
N ALA A 79 -17.15 -13.48 -1.12
CA ALA A 79 -16.62 -12.25 -1.70
C ALA A 79 -15.10 -12.18 -1.47
N TYR A 80 -14.44 -11.19 -2.06
CA TYR A 80 -13.11 -10.80 -1.63
C TYR A 80 -13.16 -9.48 -0.87
N TYR A 81 -12.18 -9.27 0.00
CA TYR A 81 -12.13 -8.15 0.92
C TYR A 81 -10.83 -7.40 0.74
N GLN A 82 -10.90 -6.07 0.83
CA GLN A 82 -9.72 -5.25 0.91
C GLN A 82 -9.67 -4.59 2.28
N VAL A 83 -8.56 -4.79 2.99
CA VAL A 83 -8.28 -4.16 4.27
C VAL A 83 -7.02 -3.31 4.13
N ILE A 84 -7.13 -2.04 4.50
CA ILE A 84 -5.99 -1.12 4.57
C ILE A 84 -5.53 -1.06 6.02
N VAL A 85 -4.27 -1.40 6.27
CA VAL A 85 -3.67 -1.44 7.61
C VAL A 85 -2.50 -0.47 7.66
N THR A 86 -2.43 0.37 8.69
CA THR A 86 -1.32 1.29 8.90
C THR A 86 -0.02 0.55 9.23
N GLU A 87 1.14 1.23 9.18
CA GLU A 87 2.41 0.59 9.52
C GLU A 87 2.50 0.10 10.99
N ASP A 88 1.73 0.72 11.89
CA ASP A 88 1.60 0.33 13.30
C ASP A 88 0.47 -0.71 13.55
N GLY A 89 -0.09 -1.30 12.49
CA GLY A 89 -1.00 -2.43 12.57
C GLY A 89 -2.48 -2.09 12.80
N LYS A 90 -2.85 -0.81 12.81
CA LYS A 90 -4.25 -0.39 12.96
C LYS A 90 -5.01 -0.54 11.64
N ILE A 91 -6.27 -0.96 11.73
CA ILE A 91 -7.17 -0.98 10.57
C ILE A 91 -7.53 0.47 10.22
N PHE A 92 -7.11 0.92 9.04
CA PHE A 92 -7.49 2.21 8.48
C PHE A 92 -8.85 2.13 7.79
N SER A 93 -9.07 1.08 6.99
CA SER A 93 -10.35 0.81 6.33
C SER A 93 -10.50 -0.65 5.94
N SER A 94 -11.74 -1.08 5.73
CA SER A 94 -12.10 -2.44 5.29
C SER A 94 -13.33 -2.39 4.40
N GLU A 95 -13.26 -3.00 3.21
CA GLU A 95 -14.33 -3.04 2.20
C GLU A 95 -14.57 -4.48 1.69
N ARG A 96 -15.84 -4.79 1.38
CA ARG A 96 -16.28 -6.02 0.72
C ARG A 96 -16.43 -5.76 -0.77
N LEU A 97 -15.95 -6.68 -1.59
CA LEU A 97 -15.95 -6.60 -3.03
C LEU A 97 -16.48 -7.92 -3.61
N GLU A 98 -17.52 -7.83 -4.44
CA GLU A 98 -18.14 -9.01 -5.03
C GLU A 98 -17.24 -9.63 -6.11
N TYR A 99 -17.23 -10.97 -6.18
CA TYR A 99 -16.65 -11.66 -7.32
C TYR A 99 -17.40 -11.29 -8.60
N LYS A 100 -16.68 -11.22 -9.72
CA LYS A 100 -17.26 -10.98 -11.05
C LYS A 100 -17.85 -12.26 -11.62
#